data_AF-A0A970B2D8-F1
#
_entry.id   AF-A0A970B2D8-F1
#
_cell.length_a   1.000
_cell.length_b   1.000
_cell.length_c   1.000
_cell.angle_alpha   90.00
_cell.angle_beta   90.00
_cell.angle_gamma   90.00
#
_symmetry.space_group_name_H-M   'P 1'
#
loop_
_entity.id
_entity.type
_entity.pdbx_description
1 polymer ?
#
loop_
_entity_poly.entity_id
_entity_poly.type
_entity_poly.pdbx_seq_one_letter_code
_entity_poly.pdbx_strand_id
1 'polypeptide(L)'
;MKPNKFSKLTQQSLTLVGQIVLIVIAISTIFAVLQEISHIWEVGAIAVGDLLMLFLYLEVMSMLNHYLGTGNLPVRYPLYIGIIALARFLVLDIKEIDAFKMFALS
;
A
#
# COMPACT_ATOMS: atom_id res chain seq x y z
N MET A 1 -26.29 3.68 -30.82
CA MET A 1 -26.92 3.87 -29.51
C MET A 1 -26.63 5.29 -29.03
N LYS A 2 -27.63 6.16 -28.89
CA LYS A 2 -27.43 7.56 -28.48
C LYS A 2 -26.94 7.59 -27.01
N PRO A 3 -25.85 8.32 -26.68
CA PRO A 3 -25.35 8.36 -25.32
C PRO A 3 -26.36 9.08 -24.42
N ASN A 4 -26.90 8.37 -23.44
CA ASN A 4 -27.89 8.88 -22.52
C ASN A 4 -27.20 9.87 -21.55
N LYS A 5 -27.78 11.06 -21.30
CA LYS A 5 -27.16 12.09 -20.43
C LYS A 5 -26.86 11.57 -19.01
N PHE A 6 -27.62 10.57 -18.57
CA PHE A 6 -27.45 9.89 -17.28
C PHE A 6 -26.11 9.16 -17.14
N SER A 7 -25.61 8.51 -18.19
CA SER A 7 -24.35 7.76 -18.11
C SER A 7 -23.12 8.67 -18.05
N LYS A 8 -23.20 9.87 -18.64
CA LYS A 8 -22.13 10.89 -18.54
C LYS A 8 -22.05 11.49 -17.15
N LEU A 9 -23.20 11.72 -16.51
CA LEU A 9 -23.25 12.24 -15.14
C LEU A 9 -22.66 11.24 -14.14
N THR A 10 -23.04 9.95 -14.26
CA THR A 10 -22.47 8.87 -13.44
C THR A 10 -20.97 8.71 -13.65
N GLN A 11 -20.48 8.82 -14.89
CA GLN A 11 -19.03 8.74 -15.15
C GLN A 11 -18.27 9.91 -14.52
N GLN A 12 -18.79 11.14 -14.62
CA GLN A 12 -18.16 12.32 -14.05
C GLN A 12 -18.10 12.27 -12.52
N SER A 13 -19.20 11.87 -11.86
CA SER A 13 -19.21 11.73 -10.41
C SER A 13 -18.23 10.64 -9.94
N LEU A 14 -18.14 9.51 -10.64
CA LEU A 14 -17.19 8.44 -10.32
C LEU A 14 -15.73 8.92 -10.41
N THR A 15 -15.39 9.67 -11.45
CA THR A 15 -14.04 10.22 -11.63
C THR A 15 -13.67 11.23 -10.54
N LEU A 16 -14.63 12.06 -10.12
CA LEU A 16 -14.41 13.11 -9.12
C LEU A 16 -14.18 12.49 -7.73
N VAL A 17 -14.99 11.49 -7.37
CA VAL A 17 -14.80 10.71 -6.14
C VAL A 17 -13.45 9.98 -6.17
N GLY A 18 -13.07 9.38 -7.29
CA GLY A 18 -11.78 8.71 -7.44
C GLY A 18 -10.59 9.64 -7.18
N GLN A 19 -10.62 10.86 -7.74
CA GLN A 19 -9.58 11.87 -7.52
C GLN A 19 -9.47 12.29 -6.05
N ILE A 20 -10.61 12.50 -5.37
CA ILE A 20 -10.61 12.84 -3.94
C ILE A 20 -9.96 11.72 -3.12
N VAL A 21 -10.33 10.48 -3.38
CA VAL A 21 -9.77 9.31 -2.68
C VAL A 21 -8.25 9.23 -2.88
N LEU A 22 -7.76 9.46 -4.10
CA LEU A 22 -6.32 9.41 -4.38
C LEU A 22 -5.54 10.51 -3.66
N ILE A 23 -6.11 11.72 -3.57
CA ILE A 23 -5.50 12.81 -2.79
C ILE A 23 -5.41 12.42 -1.31
N VAL A 24 -6.46 11.82 -0.75
CA VAL A 24 -6.46 11.34 0.64
C VAL A 24 -5.40 10.27 0.86
N ILE A 25 -5.29 9.29 -0.05
CA ILE A 25 -4.26 8.24 0.02
C ILE A 25 -2.87 8.89 -0.05
N ALA A 26 -2.62 9.80 -0.98
CA ALA A 26 -1.33 10.46 -1.12
C ALA A 26 -0.90 11.19 0.16
N ILE A 27 -1.80 11.98 0.75
CA ILE A 27 -1.51 12.70 2.01
C ILE A 27 -1.26 11.71 3.15
N SER A 28 -2.07 10.66 3.24
CA SER A 28 -1.93 9.63 4.27
C SER A 28 -0.61 8.88 4.14
N THR A 29 -0.17 8.56 2.92
CA THR A 29 1.11 7.90 2.67
C THR A 29 2.30 8.77 3.07
N ILE A 30 2.25 10.08 2.80
CA ILE A 30 3.30 11.02 3.26
C ILE A 30 3.37 11.01 4.79
N PHE A 31 2.23 11.11 5.45
CA PHE A 31 2.18 11.12 6.92
C PHE A 31 2.69 9.79 7.51
N ALA A 32 2.32 8.66 6.92
CA ALA A 32 2.78 7.34 7.34
C ALA A 32 4.30 7.17 7.22
N VAL A 33 4.91 7.67 6.14
CA VAL A 33 6.39 7.67 5.98
C VAL A 33 7.06 8.47 7.11
N LEU A 34 6.52 9.64 7.48
CA LEU A 34 7.07 10.44 8.57
C LEU A 34 6.95 9.72 9.92
N GLN A 35 5.82 9.06 10.17
CA GLN A 35 5.61 8.27 11.37
C GLN A 35 6.59 7.09 11.44
N GLU A 36 6.80 6.39 10.33
CA GLU A 36 7.74 5.26 10.25
C GLU A 36 9.18 5.71 10.50
N ILE A 37 9.61 6.82 9.90
CA ILE A 37 10.93 7.39 10.15
C ILE A 37 11.11 7.77 11.63
N SER A 38 10.07 8.34 12.25
CA SER A 38 10.08 8.68 13.67
C SER A 38 10.21 7.43 14.55
N HIS A 39 9.47 6.36 14.22
CA HIS A 39 9.57 5.07 14.88
C HIS A 39 10.97 4.46 14.80
N ILE A 40 11.59 4.45 13.61
CA ILE A 40 12.96 3.97 13.42
C ILE A 40 13.95 4.76 14.30
N TRP A 41 13.75 6.08 14.41
CA TRP A 41 14.58 6.93 15.24
C TRP A 41 14.45 6.60 16.73
N GLU A 42 13.24 6.37 17.21
CA GLU A 42 12.96 6.00 18.60
C GLU A 42 13.55 4.63 18.99
N VAL A 43 13.46 3.65 18.09
CA VAL A 43 14.03 2.31 18.29
C VAL A 43 15.56 2.31 18.19
N GLY A 44 16.13 3.22 17.39
CA GLY A 44 17.58 3.34 17.20
C GLY A 44 18.21 2.21 16.37
N ALA A 45 17.40 1.35 15.75
CA ALA A 45 17.82 0.27 14.87
C ALA A 45 16.82 0.14 13.71
N ILE A 46 17.33 -0.22 12.54
CA ILE A 46 16.52 -0.43 11.33
C ILE A 46 16.30 -1.93 11.16
N ALA A 47 15.04 -2.38 11.26
CA ALA A 47 14.66 -3.74 10.96
C ALA A 47 14.33 -3.91 9.46
N VAL A 48 14.38 -5.15 8.98
CA VAL A 48 13.93 -5.49 7.61
C VAL A 48 12.45 -5.14 7.42
N GLY A 49 11.63 -5.25 8.48
CA GLY A 49 10.22 -4.86 8.44
C GLY A 49 10.00 -3.40 8.08
N ASP A 50 10.79 -2.50 8.68
CA ASP A 50 10.66 -1.06 8.51
C ASP A 50 11.01 -0.65 7.07
N LEU A 51 12.10 -1.22 6.53
CA LEU A 51 12.50 -1.02 5.13
C LEU A 51 11.44 -1.51 4.14
N LEU A 52 10.80 -2.65 4.43
CA LEU A 52 9.72 -3.17 3.61
C LEU A 52 8.48 -2.27 3.68
N MET A 53 8.14 -1.73 4.85
CA MET A 53 7.03 -0.76 4.97
C MET A 53 7.29 0.52 4.18
N LEU A 54 8.51 1.07 4.26
CA LEU A 54 8.91 2.21 3.44
C LEU A 54 8.83 1.90 1.93
N PHE A 55 9.20 0.68 1.51
CA PHE A 55 9.07 0.25 0.12
C PHE A 55 7.60 0.18 -0.32
N LEU A 56 6.71 -0.33 0.53
CA LEU A 56 5.27 -0.33 0.26
C LEU A 56 4.72 1.10 0.09
N TYR A 57 5.16 2.05 0.90
CA TYR A 57 4.76 3.45 0.77
C TYR A 57 5.26 4.07 -0.55
N LEU A 58 6.49 3.79 -0.96
CA LEU A 58 7.03 4.24 -2.25
C LEU A 58 6.26 3.64 -3.44
N GLU A 59 5.89 2.37 -3.35
CA GLU A 59 5.10 1.70 -4.39
C GLU A 59 3.72 2.34 -4.56
N VAL A 60 3.05 2.65 -3.45
CA VAL A 60 1.77 3.39 -3.45
C VAL A 60 1.94 4.78 -4.06
N MET A 61 3.02 5.50 -3.75
CA MET A 61 3.31 6.80 -4.36
C MET A 61 3.54 6.70 -5.88
N SER A 62 4.24 5.66 -6.33
CA SER A 62 4.46 5.40 -7.75
C SER A 62 3.16 5.08 -8.49
N MET A 63 2.28 4.29 -7.87
CA MET A 63 0.93 4.00 -8.37
C MET A 63 0.07 5.27 -8.50
N LEU A 64 0.09 6.12 -7.47
CA LEU A 64 -0.64 7.40 -7.46
C LEU A 64 -0.16 8.31 -8.59
N ASN A 65 1.17 8.46 -8.75
CA ASN A 65 1.76 9.26 -9.82
C ASN A 65 1.38 8.73 -11.21
N HIS A 66 1.41 7.40 -11.39
CA HIS A 66 0.99 6.77 -12.64
C HIS A 66 -0.50 7.03 -12.94
N TYR A 67 -1.38 6.88 -11.95
CA TYR A 67 -2.80 7.14 -12.14
C TYR A 67 -3.08 8.59 -12.52
N LEU A 68 -2.40 9.56 -11.89
CA LEU A 68 -2.54 10.96 -12.22
C LEU A 68 -2.10 11.26 -13.67
N GLY A 69 -1.10 10.54 -14.18
CA GLY A 69 -0.62 10.68 -15.56
C GLY A 69 -1.47 9.98 -16.62
N THR A 70 -2.05 8.81 -16.33
CA THR A 70 -2.73 7.96 -17.33
C THR A 70 -4.24 7.81 -17.14
N GLY A 71 -4.78 8.25 -15.99
CA GLY A 71 -6.18 8.08 -15.60
C GLY A 71 -6.62 6.63 -15.37
N ASN A 72 -5.70 5.67 -15.49
CA ASN A 72 -5.97 4.25 -15.35
C ASN A 72 -5.27 3.73 -14.09
N LEU A 73 -5.98 2.92 -13.30
CA LEU A 73 -5.42 2.32 -12.10
C LEU A 73 -4.58 1.09 -12.48
N PRO A 74 -3.25 1.17 -12.41
CA PRO A 74 -2.40 0.08 -12.87
C PRO A 74 -2.45 -1.08 -11.87
N VAL A 75 -2.98 -2.23 -12.28
CA VAL A 75 -3.14 -3.42 -11.42
C VAL A 75 -1.81 -4.01 -10.93
N ARG A 76 -0.69 -3.65 -11.59
CA ARG A 76 0.66 -4.16 -11.28
C ARG A 76 1.14 -3.77 -9.88
N TYR A 77 0.88 -2.52 -9.46
CA TYR A 77 1.42 -1.98 -8.20
C TYR A 77 0.77 -2.66 -6.97
N PRO A 78 -0.57 -2.80 -6.87
CA PRO A 78 -1.19 -3.58 -5.80
C PRO A 78 -0.75 -5.04 -5.74
N LEU A 79 -0.46 -5.66 -6.90
CA LEU A 79 0.04 -7.03 -6.93
C LEU A 79 1.44 -7.14 -6.33
N TYR A 80 2.36 -6.21 -6.61
CA TYR A 80 3.68 -6.19 -5.99
C TYR A 80 3.59 -5.99 -4.48
N ILE A 81 2.71 -5.09 -4.03
CA ILE A 81 2.40 -4.90 -2.59
C ILE A 81 1.95 -6.22 -1.95
N GLY A 82 1.01 -6.92 -2.58
CA GLY A 82 0.51 -8.21 -2.09
C GLY A 82 1.59 -9.29 -2.03
N ILE A 83 2.41 -9.42 -3.08
CA ILE A 83 3.51 -10.40 -3.12
C ILE A 83 4.55 -10.12 -2.02
N ILE A 84 4.93 -8.86 -1.83
CA ILE A 84 5.93 -8.47 -0.81
C ILE A 84 5.38 -8.69 0.60
N ALA A 85 4.12 -8.32 0.83
CA ALA A 85 3.46 -8.55 2.11
C ALA A 85 3.38 -10.06 2.45
N LEU A 86 3.00 -10.88 1.47
CA LEU A 86 3.00 -12.34 1.61
C LEU A 86 4.41 -12.90 1.84
N ALA A 87 5.40 -12.45 1.08
CA ALA A 87 6.78 -12.91 1.23
C ALA A 87 7.34 -12.61 2.63
N ARG A 88 7.09 -11.40 3.16
CA ARG A 88 7.48 -11.04 4.53
C ARG A 88 6.79 -11.93 5.56
N PHE A 89 5.47 -12.11 5.43
CA PHE A 89 4.68 -12.97 6.31
C PHE A 89 5.22 -14.40 6.33
N LEU A 90 5.52 -14.96 5.16
CA LEU A 90 6.05 -16.33 5.05
C LEU A 90 7.45 -16.49 5.66
N VAL A 91 8.31 -15.46 5.60
CA VAL A 91 9.69 -15.56 6.09
C VAL A 91 9.81 -15.27 7.59
N LEU A 92 9.05 -14.29 8.10
CA LEU A 92 9.16 -13.83 9.48
C LEU A 92 8.11 -14.49 10.38
N ASP A 93 6.83 -14.51 9.98
CA ASP A 93 5.75 -14.94 10.87
C ASP A 93 5.64 -16.47 10.98
N ILE A 94 6.00 -17.23 9.93
CA ILE A 94 6.00 -18.71 10.00
C ILE A 94 7.10 -19.23 10.94
N LYS A 95 8.26 -18.56 11.00
CA LYS A 95 9.35 -18.98 11.90
C LYS A 95 8.96 -18.88 13.38
N GLU A 96 8.20 -17.84 13.73
CA GLU A 96 7.69 -17.64 15.10
C GLU A 96 6.68 -18.74 15.49
N ILE A 97 5.81 -19.17 14.56
CA ILE A 97 4.85 -20.25 14.78
C ILE A 97 5.55 -21.61 15.00
N ASP A 98 6.61 -21.90 14.24
CA ASP A 98 7.40 -23.11 14.44
C ASP A 98 8.15 -23.09 15.78
N ALA A 99 8.71 -21.94 16.18
CA ALA A 99 9.39 -21.81 17.47
C ALA A 99 8.44 -22.04 18.66
N PHE A 100 7.23 -21.46 18.61
CA PHE A 100 6.21 -21.66 19.65
C PHE A 100 5.74 -23.12 19.72
N LYS A 101 5.57 -23.79 18.58
CA LYS A 101 5.23 -25.22 18.54
C LYS A 101 6.33 -26.09 19.10
N MET A 102 7.59 -25.79 18.82
CA MET A 102 8.73 -26.57 19.32
C MET A 102 8.91 -26.39 20.84
N PHE A 103 8.68 -25.18 21.37
CA PHE A 103 8.70 -24.91 22.81
C PHE A 103 7.52 -25.57 23.56
N ALA A 104 6.33 -25.60 22.97
CA ALA A 104 5.15 -26.22 23.59
C ALA A 104 5.20 -27.76 23.63
N LEU A 105 6.08 -28.38 22.84
CA LEU A 105 6.28 -29.83 22.75
C LEU A 105 7.54 -30.33 23.51
N SER A 106 8.30 -29.42 24.15
CA SER A 106 9.47 -29.74 24.99
C SER A 106 9.17 -29.53 26.47
#